data_AF-A0A1B6LEH1-F1
#
_entry.id   AF-A0A1B6LEH1-F1
#
_cell.length_a   1.000
_cell.length_b   1.000
_cell.length_c   1.000
_cell.angle_alpha   90.00
_cell.angle_beta   90.00
_cell.angle_gamma   90.00
#
_symmetry.space_group_name_H-M   'P 1'
#
loop_
_entity.id
_entity.type
_entity.pdbx_description
1 polymer ?
#
loop_
_entity_poly.entity_id
_entity_poly.type
_entity_poly.pdbx_seq_one_letter_code
_entity_poly.pdbx_strand_id
1 'polypeptide(L)'
;MVCCDDTVSEDGNNERVKVRGCTDLFWLLIYILFWVLMILIAGFALVYGNPLRLIHGYDSFGNTCGSSYNDQLLTNGNLSGINTATKRYLFFMDVRNIRNSLQICVEKCPDRNIDTIQELQLFHEQTGSNLCRYDFDLAHYNGAPHNLSENVTITSSLGPCPALPIYKSVPILNRCVPEPVTTVVKGIIQE
;
A
#
# COMPACT_ATOMS: atom_id res chain seq x y z
N MET A 1 34.05 14.83 -21.19
CA MET A 1 33.65 16.23 -21.47
C MET A 1 34.90 17.06 -21.26
N VAL A 2 35.52 17.45 -22.38
CA VAL A 2 36.87 18.02 -22.48
C VAL A 2 36.79 19.52 -22.21
N CYS A 3 37.67 20.06 -21.38
CA CYS A 3 37.87 21.50 -21.24
C CYS A 3 39.33 21.81 -21.59
N CYS A 4 39.48 22.59 -22.65
CA CYS A 4 40.64 23.38 -23.08
C CYS A 4 41.96 22.63 -23.28
N ASP A 5 42.23 22.32 -24.55
CA ASP A 5 43.59 22.19 -25.07
C ASP A 5 44.08 23.61 -25.38
N ASP A 6 45.15 24.05 -24.71
CA ASP A 6 45.73 25.38 -24.88
C ASP A 6 46.55 25.42 -26.18
N THR A 7 45.95 25.88 -27.27
CA THR A 7 46.72 26.37 -28.43
C THR A 7 46.69 27.89 -28.43
N VAL A 8 47.74 28.48 -27.86
CA VAL A 8 47.99 29.93 -27.90
C VAL A 8 48.29 30.30 -29.36
N SER A 9 47.37 31.00 -30.00
CA SER A 9 47.65 31.71 -31.26
C SER A 9 47.84 33.18 -30.91
N GLU A 10 49.05 33.68 -31.13
CA GLU A 10 49.36 35.11 -31.06
C GLU A 10 48.66 35.83 -32.22
N ASP A 11 47.73 36.74 -31.91
CA ASP A 11 47.46 37.86 -32.82
C ASP A 11 46.95 39.09 -32.06
N GLY A 12 47.59 40.21 -32.34
CA GLY A 12 47.36 41.48 -31.68
C GLY A 12 46.10 42.18 -32.17
N ASN A 13 45.04 42.14 -31.37
CA ASN A 13 44.08 43.24 -31.27
C ASN A 13 43.39 43.24 -29.90
N ASN A 14 43.26 44.41 -29.29
CA ASN A 14 42.90 44.62 -27.90
C ASN A 14 41.39 44.43 -27.63
N GLU A 15 40.96 43.18 -27.46
CA GLU A 15 39.89 42.82 -26.52
C GLU A 15 40.27 41.47 -25.91
N ARG A 16 40.76 41.45 -24.66
CA ARG A 16 40.95 40.18 -23.95
C ARG A 16 39.58 39.57 -23.72
N VAL A 17 39.16 38.65 -24.59
CA VAL A 17 38.05 37.73 -24.31
C VAL A 17 38.47 36.97 -23.06
N LYS A 18 37.92 37.38 -21.91
CA LYS A 18 38.22 36.77 -20.62
C LYS A 18 37.66 35.35 -20.68
N VAL A 19 38.52 34.38 -20.97
CA VAL A 19 38.16 32.96 -20.99
C VAL A 19 37.54 32.66 -19.62
N ARG A 20 36.25 32.33 -19.61
CA ARG A 20 35.54 31.98 -18.39
C ARG A 20 36.15 30.68 -17.88
N GLY A 21 36.84 30.73 -16.75
CA GLY A 21 37.31 29.52 -16.09
C GLY A 21 36.12 28.62 -15.75
N CYS A 22 36.35 27.29 -15.73
CA CYS A 22 35.37 26.31 -15.26
C CYS A 22 35.10 26.55 -13.78
N THR A 23 34.19 27.48 -13.51
CA THR A 23 33.53 27.58 -12.23
C THR A 23 32.62 26.36 -12.14
N ASP A 24 32.47 25.76 -10.96
CA ASP A 24 31.55 24.64 -10.64
C ASP A 24 32.15 23.21 -10.59
N LEU A 25 33.46 23.00 -10.73
CA LEU A 25 34.06 21.66 -10.55
C LEU A 25 33.87 21.11 -9.12
N PHE A 26 34.02 21.95 -8.10
CA PHE A 26 33.79 21.55 -6.71
C PHE A 26 32.36 21.11 -6.44
N TRP A 27 31.38 21.85 -6.96
CA TRP A 27 29.96 21.52 -6.83
C TRP A 27 29.58 20.29 -7.66
N LEU A 28 30.18 20.10 -8.83
CA LEU A 28 30.01 18.88 -9.63
C LEU A 28 30.48 17.63 -8.86
N LEU A 29 31.61 17.71 -8.14
CA LEU A 29 32.08 16.60 -7.30
C LEU A 29 31.12 16.28 -6.16
N ILE A 30 30.58 17.30 -5.49
CA ILE A 30 29.56 17.11 -4.43
C ILE A 30 28.29 16.47 -5.02
N TYR A 31 27.86 16.92 -6.19
CA TYR A 31 26.68 16.38 -6.88
C TYR A 31 26.86 14.90 -7.22
N ILE A 32 28.02 14.52 -7.77
CA ILE A 32 28.34 13.11 -8.07
C ILE A 32 28.36 12.27 -6.79
N LEU A 33 28.99 12.76 -5.72
CA LEU A 33 29.02 12.06 -4.42
C LEU A 33 27.60 11.82 -3.89
N PHE A 34 26.72 12.82 -3.98
CA PHE A 34 25.33 12.70 -3.57
C PHE A 34 24.59 11.60 -4.35
N TRP A 35 24.77 11.54 -5.68
CA TRP A 35 24.17 10.48 -6.49
C TRP A 35 24.66 9.09 -6.13
N VAL A 36 25.97 8.94 -5.90
CA VAL A 36 26.54 7.66 -5.44
C VAL A 36 25.89 7.24 -4.13
N LEU A 37 25.75 8.15 -3.16
CA LEU A 37 25.08 7.88 -1.90
C LEU A 37 23.61 7.47 -2.08
N MET A 38 22.86 8.16 -2.94
CA MET A 38 21.46 7.82 -3.23
C MET A 38 21.32 6.42 -3.86
N ILE A 39 22.20 6.06 -4.80
CA ILE A 39 22.20 4.74 -5.42
C ILE A 39 22.53 3.66 -4.39
N LEU A 40 23.50 3.90 -3.50
CA LEU A 40 23.84 2.97 -2.41
C LEU A 40 22.65 2.74 -1.46
N ILE A 41 21.98 3.81 -1.04
CA ILE A 41 20.80 3.71 -0.16
C ILE A 41 19.65 2.99 -0.86
N ALA A 42 19.41 3.28 -2.15
CA ALA A 42 18.39 2.59 -2.93
C ALA A 42 18.70 1.09 -3.09
N GLY A 43 19.95 0.73 -3.38
CA GLY A 43 20.40 -0.66 -3.46
C GLY A 43 20.21 -1.39 -2.14
N PHE A 44 20.59 -0.77 -1.02
CA PHE A 44 20.38 -1.33 0.31
C PHE A 44 18.88 -1.56 0.59
N ALA A 45 18.02 -0.60 0.26
CA ALA A 45 16.57 -0.72 0.45
C ALA A 45 15.95 -1.85 -0.39
N LEU A 46 16.47 -2.11 -1.60
CA LEU A 46 15.96 -3.19 -2.46
C LEU A 46 16.45 -4.58 -2.03
N VAL A 47 17.69 -4.69 -1.55
CA VAL A 47 18.28 -5.98 -1.12
C VAL A 47 17.73 -6.43 0.23
N TYR A 48 17.63 -5.51 1.19
CA TYR A 48 17.21 -5.83 2.55
C TYR A 48 15.73 -5.52 2.83
N GLY A 49 15.07 -4.76 1.96
CA GLY A 49 13.64 -4.49 2.06
C GLY A 49 12.79 -5.56 1.41
N ASN A 50 11.47 -5.45 1.60
CA ASN A 50 10.48 -6.31 0.94
C ASN A 50 9.63 -5.45 -0.02
N PRO A 51 9.99 -5.34 -1.31
CA PRO A 51 9.27 -4.50 -2.26
C PRO A 51 7.83 -4.99 -2.53
N LEU A 52 7.54 -6.28 -2.28
CA LEU A 52 6.20 -6.84 -2.47
C LEU A 52 5.18 -6.20 -1.53
N ARG A 53 5.59 -5.75 -0.34
CA ARG A 53 4.71 -5.01 0.58
C ARG A 53 4.22 -3.68 0.00
N LEU A 54 4.97 -3.07 -0.92
CA LEU A 54 4.57 -1.84 -1.57
C LEU A 54 3.51 -2.08 -2.66
N ILE A 55 3.63 -3.19 -3.39
CA ILE A 55 2.78 -3.51 -4.55
C ILE A 55 1.49 -4.23 -4.12
N HIS A 56 1.58 -5.17 -3.17
CA HIS A 56 0.42 -5.96 -2.71
C HIS A 56 -0.25 -5.38 -1.45
N GLY A 57 0.46 -4.54 -0.69
CA GLY A 57 0.03 -4.13 0.63
C GLY A 57 0.26 -5.22 1.68
N TYR A 58 0.15 -4.82 2.95
CA TYR A 58 0.22 -5.72 4.10
C TYR A 58 -0.93 -5.42 5.05
N ASP A 59 -1.41 -6.45 5.73
CA ASP A 59 -2.50 -6.34 6.70
C ASP A 59 -2.02 -5.80 8.06
N SER A 60 -2.96 -5.54 8.98
CA SER A 60 -2.63 -5.06 10.32
C SER A 60 -1.84 -6.05 11.19
N PHE A 61 -1.68 -7.30 10.76
CA PHE A 61 -0.91 -8.36 11.45
C PHE A 61 0.48 -8.57 10.83
N GLY A 62 0.82 -7.81 9.78
CA GLY A 62 2.10 -7.86 9.11
C GLY A 62 2.20 -8.90 7.98
N ASN A 63 1.11 -9.52 7.58
CA ASN A 63 1.09 -10.44 6.43
C ASN A 63 0.99 -9.63 5.14
N THR A 64 1.82 -9.94 4.16
CA THR A 64 1.75 -9.37 2.82
C THR A 64 0.65 -10.06 2.04
N CYS A 65 -0.26 -9.33 1.39
CA CYS A 65 -1.35 -9.96 0.63
C CYS A 65 -0.79 -10.71 -0.60
N GLY A 66 -1.39 -11.85 -0.94
CA GLY A 66 -0.95 -12.68 -2.06
C GLY A 66 0.38 -13.40 -1.87
N SER A 67 0.92 -13.47 -0.64
CA SER A 67 2.18 -14.16 -0.34
C SER A 67 1.93 -15.54 0.29
N SER A 68 2.61 -16.56 -0.23
CA SER A 68 2.58 -17.90 0.37
C SER A 68 3.39 -17.99 1.67
N TYR A 69 4.38 -17.10 1.82
CA TYR A 69 5.29 -17.06 2.96
C TYR A 69 5.23 -15.66 3.58
N ASN A 70 4.87 -15.61 4.87
CA ASN A 70 4.89 -14.38 5.64
C ASN A 70 5.71 -14.63 6.90
N ASP A 71 6.56 -13.67 7.24
CA ASP A 71 7.35 -13.74 8.47
C ASP A 71 6.43 -13.53 9.67
N GLN A 72 6.56 -14.39 10.67
CA GLN A 72 5.86 -14.22 11.94
C GLN A 72 6.53 -13.10 12.73
N LEU A 73 5.92 -11.91 12.72
CA LEU A 73 6.47 -10.73 13.41
C LEU A 73 6.17 -10.71 14.91
N LEU A 74 5.16 -11.47 15.35
CA LEU A 74 4.71 -11.54 16.74
C LEU A 74 4.87 -12.97 17.25
N THR A 75 5.75 -13.17 18.24
CA THR A 75 6.07 -14.49 18.83
C THR A 75 4.84 -15.26 19.32
N ASN A 76 3.78 -14.55 19.73
CA ASN A 76 2.55 -15.13 20.28
C ASN A 76 1.28 -14.77 19.48
N GLY A 77 1.43 -14.18 18.29
CA GLY A 77 0.29 -13.75 17.47
C GLY A 77 -0.11 -14.79 16.44
N ASN A 78 -1.17 -15.57 16.70
CA ASN A 78 -1.70 -16.59 15.76
C ASN A 78 -2.17 -16.02 14.40
N LEU A 79 -2.27 -14.71 14.27
CA LEU A 79 -2.73 -14.00 13.06
C LEU A 79 -1.57 -13.48 12.19
N SER A 80 -0.32 -13.60 12.65
CA SER A 80 0.88 -13.19 11.91
C SER A 80 1.58 -14.42 11.30
N GLY A 81 2.19 -14.27 10.13
CA GLY A 81 2.86 -15.36 9.42
C GLY A 81 1.93 -16.34 8.71
N ILE A 82 0.65 -15.99 8.52
CA ILE A 82 -0.31 -16.88 7.85
C ILE A 82 -0.10 -16.91 6.33
N ASN A 83 -0.52 -17.98 5.68
CA ASN A 83 -0.51 -18.06 4.22
C ASN A 83 -1.66 -17.20 3.64
N THR A 84 -1.31 -16.22 2.82
CA THR A 84 -2.23 -15.29 2.16
C THR A 84 -2.19 -15.41 0.63
N ALA A 85 -1.68 -16.52 0.08
CA ALA A 85 -1.49 -16.71 -1.37
C ALA A 85 -2.79 -16.52 -2.18
N THR A 86 -3.93 -16.97 -1.64
CA THR A 86 -5.25 -16.79 -2.26
C THR A 86 -5.85 -15.40 -2.00
N LYS A 87 -5.45 -14.77 -0.89
CA LYS A 87 -5.94 -13.47 -0.41
C LYS A 87 -5.08 -12.33 -0.95
N ARG A 88 -5.33 -11.94 -2.20
CA ARG A 88 -4.47 -10.98 -2.92
C ARG A 88 -4.80 -9.51 -2.68
N TYR A 89 -6.00 -9.19 -2.22
CA TYR A 89 -6.45 -7.79 -2.12
C TYR A 89 -6.46 -7.30 -0.67
N LEU A 90 -5.93 -6.11 -0.43
CA LEU A 90 -6.02 -5.43 0.87
C LEU A 90 -7.39 -4.74 1.01
N PHE A 91 -8.09 -5.08 2.08
CA PHE A 91 -9.39 -4.55 2.44
C PHE A 91 -9.32 -3.78 3.77
N PHE A 92 -10.07 -2.67 3.85
CA PHE A 92 -10.17 -1.82 5.03
C PHE A 92 -11.52 -2.05 5.70
N MET A 93 -11.52 -2.37 7.00
CA MET A 93 -12.76 -2.63 7.74
C MET A 93 -13.69 -1.41 7.84
N ASP A 94 -13.12 -0.21 7.80
CA ASP A 94 -13.85 1.06 7.79
C ASP A 94 -13.12 2.09 6.92
N VAL A 95 -13.70 2.39 5.77
CA VAL A 95 -13.17 3.35 4.80
C VAL A 95 -13.34 4.81 5.27
N ARG A 96 -14.20 5.08 6.27
CA ARG A 96 -14.34 6.41 6.86
C ARG A 96 -13.16 6.76 7.76
N ASN A 97 -12.50 5.75 8.32
CA ASN A 97 -11.37 5.91 9.23
C ASN A 97 -10.18 5.03 8.85
N ILE A 98 -9.57 5.32 7.69
CA ILE A 98 -8.47 4.54 7.12
C ILE A 98 -7.27 4.41 8.07
N ARG A 99 -7.00 5.45 8.90
CA ARG A 99 -5.84 5.47 9.81
C ARG A 99 -5.99 4.51 10.98
N ASN A 100 -7.20 4.40 11.53
CA ASN A 100 -7.49 3.61 12.73
C ASN A 100 -8.40 2.42 12.42
N SER A 101 -8.40 1.96 11.17
CA SER A 101 -9.15 0.78 10.73
C SER A 101 -8.21 -0.41 10.57
N LEU A 102 -8.68 -1.56 11.04
CA LEU A 102 -8.07 -2.84 10.79
C LEU A 102 -8.08 -3.12 9.27
N GLN A 103 -6.95 -3.59 8.78
CA GLN A 103 -6.75 -3.96 7.39
C GLN A 103 -6.52 -5.46 7.33
N ILE A 104 -7.14 -6.14 6.36
CA ILE A 104 -7.00 -7.58 6.16
C ILE A 104 -6.82 -7.89 4.66
N CYS A 105 -6.22 -9.03 4.37
CA CYS A 105 -6.15 -9.56 3.02
C CYS A 105 -7.39 -10.40 2.72
N VAL A 106 -8.03 -10.13 1.59
CA VAL A 106 -9.23 -10.82 1.11
C VAL A 106 -9.00 -11.41 -0.27
N GLU A 107 -9.75 -12.45 -0.60
CA GLU A 107 -9.66 -13.12 -1.90
C GLU A 107 -10.39 -12.34 -2.99
N LYS A 108 -11.53 -11.74 -2.65
CA LYS A 108 -12.33 -10.90 -3.55
C LYS A 108 -12.83 -9.66 -2.81
N CYS A 109 -12.72 -8.50 -3.46
CA CYS A 109 -13.32 -7.25 -2.98
C CYS A 109 -14.87 -7.31 -3.05
N PRO A 110 -15.59 -6.58 -2.19
CA PRO A 110 -17.05 -6.54 -2.21
C PRO A 110 -17.56 -5.98 -3.55
N ASP A 111 -18.32 -6.76 -4.30
CA ASP A 111 -18.85 -6.42 -5.62
C ASP A 111 -20.24 -5.75 -5.59
N ARG A 112 -20.81 -5.63 -4.40
CA ARG A 112 -22.06 -4.94 -4.09
C ARG A 112 -21.96 -4.25 -2.73
N ASN A 113 -22.91 -3.35 -2.46
CA ASN A 113 -23.05 -2.81 -1.12
C ASN A 113 -23.60 -3.89 -0.19
N ILE A 114 -23.10 -3.92 1.03
CA ILE A 114 -23.50 -4.86 2.07
C ILE A 114 -23.88 -4.03 3.28
N ASP A 115 -25.18 -3.96 3.55
CA ASP A 115 -25.73 -3.09 4.59
C ASP A 115 -26.03 -3.86 5.88
N THR A 116 -26.10 -5.19 5.81
CA THR A 116 -26.43 -6.07 6.93
C THR A 116 -25.47 -7.25 7.07
N ILE A 117 -25.43 -7.87 8.25
CA ILE A 117 -24.61 -9.06 8.51
C ILE A 117 -25.09 -10.26 7.68
N GLN A 118 -26.39 -10.37 7.41
CA GLN A 118 -26.96 -11.46 6.62
C GLN A 118 -26.48 -11.39 5.16
N GLU A 119 -26.42 -10.19 4.58
CA GLU A 119 -25.84 -9.99 3.26
C GLU A 119 -24.34 -10.27 3.24
N LEU A 120 -23.63 -10.01 4.34
CA LEU A 120 -22.23 -10.33 4.51
C LEU A 120 -21.99 -11.85 4.53
N GLN A 121 -22.84 -12.60 5.23
CA GLN A 121 -22.84 -14.07 5.22
C GLN A 121 -23.08 -14.62 3.83
N LEU A 122 -24.10 -14.09 3.14
CA LEU A 122 -24.44 -14.49 1.79
C LEU A 122 -23.31 -14.15 0.78
N PHE A 123 -22.60 -13.04 0.98
CA PHE A 123 -21.40 -12.73 0.20
C PHE A 123 -20.28 -13.74 0.44
N HIS A 124 -20.04 -14.14 1.69
CA HIS A 124 -19.05 -15.15 2.03
C HIS A 124 -19.38 -16.50 1.38
N GLU A 125 -20.63 -16.95 1.44
CA GLU A 125 -21.07 -18.21 0.83
C GLU A 125 -20.95 -18.19 -0.71
N GLN A 126 -21.32 -17.08 -1.34
CA GLN A 126 -21.32 -16.97 -2.81
C GLN A 126 -19.93 -16.82 -3.41
N THR A 127 -19.02 -16.12 -2.72
CA THR A 127 -17.71 -15.77 -3.27
C THR A 127 -16.56 -16.53 -2.65
N GLY A 128 -16.78 -17.16 -1.48
CA GLY A 128 -15.72 -17.73 -0.65
C GLY A 128 -14.86 -16.68 0.08
N SER A 129 -15.04 -15.38 -0.19
CA SER A 129 -14.21 -14.32 0.40
C SER A 129 -14.71 -13.96 1.80
N ASN A 130 -13.86 -14.12 2.81
CA ASN A 130 -14.15 -13.68 4.19
C ASN A 130 -13.67 -12.23 4.37
N LEU A 131 -14.62 -11.32 4.65
CA LEU A 131 -14.33 -9.91 4.94
C LEU A 131 -14.12 -9.62 6.44
N CYS A 132 -14.27 -10.61 7.30
CA CYS A 132 -13.97 -10.51 8.74
C CYS A 132 -12.52 -10.94 9.03
N ARG A 133 -12.07 -10.68 10.26
CA ARG A 133 -10.76 -11.06 10.78
C ARG A 133 -10.57 -12.59 10.70
N TYR A 134 -9.34 -13.05 10.47
CA TYR A 134 -9.08 -14.45 10.13
C TYR A 134 -9.42 -15.49 11.22
N ASP A 135 -9.51 -15.06 12.48
CA ASP A 135 -9.90 -15.87 13.63
C ASP A 135 -11.42 -15.90 13.86
N PHE A 136 -12.20 -15.18 13.04
CA PHE A 136 -13.65 -15.12 13.15
C PHE A 136 -14.32 -15.96 12.07
N ASP A 137 -15.14 -16.90 12.53
CA ASP A 137 -15.96 -17.74 11.67
C ASP A 137 -17.36 -17.14 11.51
N LEU A 138 -17.58 -16.54 10.34
CA LEU A 138 -18.84 -15.91 9.98
C LEU A 138 -19.95 -16.93 9.68
N ALA A 139 -19.59 -18.15 9.24
CA ALA A 139 -20.55 -19.17 8.81
C ALA A 139 -21.31 -19.78 9.99
N HIS A 140 -20.66 -19.88 11.16
CA HIS A 140 -21.29 -20.41 12.39
C HIS A 140 -21.93 -19.32 13.26
N TYR A 141 -21.97 -18.06 12.78
CA TYR A 141 -22.55 -16.96 13.53
C TYR A 141 -24.07 -16.91 13.36
N ASN A 142 -24.81 -17.39 14.37
CA ASN A 142 -26.28 -17.48 14.34
C ASN A 142 -27.01 -16.28 14.98
N GLY A 143 -26.36 -15.12 15.12
CA GLY A 143 -26.84 -14.06 16.01
C GLY A 143 -26.59 -14.42 17.48
N ALA A 144 -26.43 -13.43 18.35
CA ALA A 144 -26.00 -13.68 19.73
C ALA A 144 -27.08 -14.41 20.57
N PRO A 145 -26.70 -15.42 21.38
CA PRO A 145 -27.31 -15.65 22.68
C PRO A 145 -26.29 -15.25 23.74
N HIS A 146 -26.17 -13.96 24.06
CA HIS A 146 -25.64 -13.52 25.37
C HIS A 146 -25.94 -12.03 25.58
N ASN A 147 -26.36 -11.71 26.80
CA ASN A 147 -26.78 -10.39 27.32
C ASN A 147 -25.70 -9.29 27.25
N LEU A 148 -25.19 -8.94 26.06
CA LEU A 148 -24.44 -7.71 25.82
C LEU A 148 -25.08 -6.96 24.64
N SER A 149 -25.20 -5.64 24.82
CA SER A 149 -25.90 -4.71 23.95
C SER A 149 -25.58 -4.90 22.46
N GLU A 150 -26.65 -4.97 21.69
CA GLU A 150 -26.86 -5.62 20.39
C GLU A 150 -26.24 -4.90 19.17
N ASN A 151 -25.35 -3.93 19.37
CA ASN A 151 -24.86 -3.07 18.29
C ASN A 151 -23.37 -2.63 18.38
N VAL A 152 -22.56 -3.17 19.29
CA VAL A 152 -21.21 -2.62 19.55
C VAL A 152 -20.04 -3.64 19.48
N THR A 153 -20.26 -4.95 19.38
CA THR A 153 -19.13 -5.91 19.54
C THR A 153 -18.64 -6.65 18.29
N ILE A 154 -19.38 -6.67 17.17
CA ILE A 154 -19.02 -7.52 16.02
C ILE A 154 -18.58 -6.69 14.81
N THR A 155 -19.32 -5.63 14.51
CA THR A 155 -19.00 -4.70 13.42
C THR A 155 -18.30 -3.50 14.01
N SER A 156 -16.99 -3.39 13.79
CA SER A 156 -16.25 -2.21 14.20
C SER A 156 -15.11 -1.92 13.23
N SER A 157 -14.55 -0.73 13.29
CA SER A 157 -13.33 -0.42 12.55
C SER A 157 -12.15 -1.32 12.93
N LEU A 158 -12.17 -1.95 14.11
CA LEU A 158 -11.15 -2.87 14.62
C LEU A 158 -11.56 -4.36 14.52
N GLY A 159 -12.73 -4.65 13.94
CA GLY A 159 -13.27 -6.00 13.80
C GLY A 159 -14.09 -6.49 15.00
N PRO A 160 -14.40 -7.81 15.06
CA PRO A 160 -13.94 -8.86 14.15
C PRO A 160 -14.44 -8.72 12.71
N CYS A 161 -15.59 -8.09 12.48
CA CYS A 161 -16.14 -7.81 11.14
C CYS A 161 -16.14 -6.30 10.84
N PRO A 162 -16.20 -5.93 9.54
CA PRO A 162 -16.16 -4.53 9.11
C PRO A 162 -17.34 -3.70 9.63
N ALA A 163 -17.15 -2.39 9.69
CA ALA A 163 -18.22 -1.47 10.03
C ALA A 163 -19.22 -1.37 8.86
N LEU A 164 -20.51 -1.53 9.15
CA LEU A 164 -21.56 -1.36 8.16
C LEU A 164 -21.86 0.14 7.92
N PRO A 165 -22.33 0.52 6.72
CA PRO A 165 -22.42 -0.29 5.51
C PRO A 165 -21.06 -0.46 4.82
N ILE A 166 -20.85 -1.61 4.16
CA ILE A 166 -19.66 -1.87 3.33
C ILE A 166 -19.99 -1.48 1.89
N TYR A 167 -19.22 -0.54 1.35
CA TYR A 167 -19.43 -0.08 -0.03
C TYR A 167 -18.83 -1.04 -1.04
N LYS A 168 -19.52 -1.19 -2.18
CA LYS A 168 -19.00 -1.82 -3.38
C LYS A 168 -17.64 -1.24 -3.72
N SER A 169 -16.67 -2.12 -3.94
CA SER A 169 -15.27 -1.76 -4.12
C SER A 169 -14.70 -2.44 -5.36
N VAL A 170 -13.81 -1.73 -6.04
CA VAL A 170 -13.08 -2.24 -7.20
C VAL A 170 -11.61 -2.47 -6.83
N PRO A 171 -10.97 -3.53 -7.33
CA PRO A 171 -9.56 -3.77 -7.08
C PRO A 171 -8.69 -2.79 -7.86
N ILE A 172 -7.88 -1.99 -7.17
CA ILE A 172 -6.89 -1.08 -7.75
C ILE A 172 -5.56 -1.31 -7.03
N LEU A 173 -4.51 -1.68 -7.76
CA LEU A 173 -3.18 -1.97 -7.20
C LEU A 173 -3.24 -2.91 -5.98
N ASN A 174 -3.99 -4.01 -6.11
CA ASN A 174 -4.23 -4.99 -5.04
C ASN A 174 -4.90 -4.42 -3.77
N ARG A 175 -5.66 -3.33 -3.88
CA ARG A 175 -6.45 -2.75 -2.79
C ARG A 175 -7.90 -2.64 -3.19
N CYS A 176 -8.81 -2.90 -2.26
CA CYS A 176 -10.24 -2.67 -2.47
C CYS A 176 -10.54 -1.18 -2.24
N VAL A 177 -10.88 -0.47 -3.32
CA VAL A 177 -11.22 0.96 -3.26
C VAL A 177 -12.72 1.14 -3.52
N PRO A 178 -13.46 1.83 -2.65
CA PRO A 178 -14.89 2.08 -2.86
C PRO A 178 -15.18 2.77 -4.19
N GLU A 179 -16.18 2.28 -4.92
CA GLU A 179 -16.59 2.82 -6.22
C GLU A 179 -16.91 4.32 -6.19
N PRO A 180 -17.59 4.88 -5.17
CA PRO A 180 -17.86 6.32 -5.08
C PRO A 180 -16.60 7.20 -5.12
N VAL A 181 -15.45 6.69 -4.67
CA VAL A 181 -14.18 7.42 -4.74
C VAL A 181 -13.58 7.33 -6.13
N THR A 182 -13.70 6.16 -6.78
CA THR A 182 -13.12 5.93 -8.10
C THR A 182 -13.83 6.70 -9.21
N THR A 183 -15.14 6.94 -9.09
CA THR A 183 -15.91 7.75 -10.04
C THR A 183 -15.49 9.21 -9.99
N VAL A 184 -15.26 9.76 -8.79
CA VAL A 184 -14.76 11.14 -8.60
C VAL A 184 -13.37 11.29 -9.22
N VAL A 185 -12.45 10.37 -8.94
CA VAL A 185 -11.08 10.44 -9.50
C VAL A 185 -11.09 10.31 -11.03
N LYS A 186 -11.90 9.41 -11.59
CA LYS A 186 -12.04 9.28 -13.05
C LYS A 186 -12.64 10.54 -13.68
N GLY A 187 -13.61 11.17 -13.03
CA GLY A 187 -14.16 12.45 -13.48
C GLY A 187 -13.11 13.56 -13.55
N ILE A 188 -12.21 13.62 -12.57
CA ILE A 188 -11.13 14.63 -12.52
C ILE A 188 -10.03 14.36 -13.57
N ILE A 189 -9.73 13.10 -13.88
CA ILE A 189 -8.69 12.74 -14.86
C ILE A 189 -9.18 12.89 -16.31
N GLN A 190 -10.50 12.94 -16.53
CA GLN A 190 -11.11 13.05 -17.85
C GLN A 190 -11.56 14.49 -18.22
N GLU A 191 -11.33 15.47 -17.35
CA GLU A 191 -11.33 16.91 -17.68
C GLU A 191 -9.91 17.41 -17.97
#